data_AF-A0A0R0DFW4-F1
#
_entry.id   AF-A0A0R0DFW4-F1
#
_cell.length_a   1.000
_cell.length_b   1.000
_cell.length_c   1.000
_cell.angle_alpha   90.00
_cell.angle_beta   90.00
_cell.angle_gamma   90.00
#
_symmetry.space_group_name_H-M   'P 1'
#
loop_
_entity.id
_entity.type
_entity.pdbx_description
1 polymer ?
#
loop_
_entity_poly.entity_id
_entity_poly.type
_entity_poly.pdbx_seq_one_letter_code
_entity_poly.pdbx_strand_id
1 'polypeptide(L)'
;MNPGRIPWRRVLGLVLLGGAMLPASAQPRGDGYAGMLAYLSADSRIDGRALAGAAGSIKVNQAAGDMNLQANLHGLASGQRAAASVDAGQRHRSEAFDHPLWASACIVGDALAGASGIASINQASGGGNSEVNAVTATLAAQGIREATDEAMAASSAIASAGGQPAAGDPRASRKVGVEASALRGFDGVLQLNQIAGSGNATENRLSLSVQGSP
;
A
#
# COMPACT_ATOMS: atom_id res chain seq x y z
N MET A 1 -23.67 -17.92 -57.99
CA MET A 1 -22.76 -18.67 -58.88
C MET A 1 -21.83 -17.69 -59.58
N ASN A 2 -20.53 -17.83 -59.30
CA ASN A 2 -19.31 -17.32 -59.96
C ASN A 2 -19.06 -15.79 -60.13
N PRO A 3 -17.77 -15.37 -60.14
CA PRO A 3 -17.28 -14.39 -59.18
C PRO A 3 -16.48 -13.22 -59.83
N GLY A 4 -16.52 -12.05 -59.20
CA GLY A 4 -15.65 -10.94 -59.59
C GLY A 4 -14.25 -11.12 -59.00
N ARG A 5 -13.28 -11.48 -59.84
CA ARG A 5 -11.84 -11.46 -59.52
C ARG A 5 -11.36 -10.01 -59.54
N ILE A 6 -10.70 -9.54 -58.46
CA ILE A 6 -9.88 -8.32 -58.48
C ILE A 6 -8.46 -8.72 -58.01
N PRO A 7 -7.40 -8.36 -58.75
CA PRO A 7 -6.05 -8.86 -58.51
C PRO A 7 -5.28 -8.10 -57.43
N TRP A 8 -4.43 -8.88 -56.77
CA TRP A 8 -3.37 -8.56 -55.82
C TRP A 8 -2.51 -7.35 -56.24
N ARG A 9 -2.23 -6.42 -55.30
CA ARG A 9 -0.89 -5.83 -55.09
C ARG A 9 -0.80 -5.08 -53.76
N ARG A 10 -0.24 -5.82 -52.80
CA ARG A 10 0.57 -5.45 -51.62
C ARG A 10 0.91 -3.97 -51.45
N VAL A 11 0.58 -3.41 -50.29
CA VAL A 11 1.59 -2.83 -49.36
C VAL A 11 1.11 -3.11 -47.92
N LEU A 12 1.82 -4.03 -47.27
CA LEU A 12 1.75 -4.30 -45.84
C LEU A 12 2.60 -3.23 -45.14
N GLY A 13 2.00 -2.37 -44.33
CA GLY A 13 2.70 -1.43 -43.46
C GLY A 13 2.57 -1.83 -42.00
N LEU A 14 3.11 -3.00 -41.65
CA LEU A 14 3.19 -3.48 -40.27
C LEU A 14 4.33 -2.72 -39.57
N VAL A 15 4.02 -1.65 -38.85
CA VAL A 15 4.98 -1.02 -37.92
C VAL A 15 5.05 -1.87 -36.67
N LEU A 16 5.95 -2.85 -36.67
CA LEU A 16 6.44 -3.50 -35.45
C LEU A 16 7.44 -2.54 -34.80
N LEU A 17 6.99 -1.73 -33.85
CA LEU A 17 7.87 -1.10 -32.88
C LEU A 17 8.42 -2.20 -31.96
N GLY A 18 9.57 -2.75 -32.36
CA GLY A 18 10.37 -3.65 -31.54
C GLY A 18 10.88 -2.90 -30.32
N GLY A 19 10.11 -2.92 -29.23
CA GLY A 19 10.64 -2.64 -27.91
C GLY A 19 11.64 -3.73 -27.57
N ALA A 20 12.93 -3.41 -27.58
CA ALA A 20 13.95 -4.27 -27.01
C ALA A 20 13.61 -4.46 -25.53
N MET A 21 12.98 -5.59 -25.18
CA MET A 21 13.03 -6.08 -23.81
C MET A 21 14.50 -6.37 -23.54
N LEU A 22 15.16 -5.44 -22.86
CA LEU A 22 16.41 -5.74 -22.18
C LEU A 22 16.14 -6.99 -21.33
N PRO A 23 16.93 -8.08 -21.48
CA PRO A 23 16.78 -9.20 -20.58
C PRO A 23 17.01 -8.65 -19.18
N ALA A 24 16.00 -8.77 -18.32
CA ALA A 24 16.20 -8.62 -16.89
C ALA A 24 17.22 -9.69 -16.51
N SER A 25 18.48 -9.31 -16.39
CA SER A 25 19.49 -10.16 -15.82
C SER A 25 19.02 -10.45 -14.40
N ALA A 26 18.50 -11.66 -14.17
CA ALA A 26 18.35 -12.18 -12.82
C ALA A 26 19.74 -12.15 -12.21
N GLN A 27 20.01 -11.15 -11.37
CA GLN A 27 21.23 -11.16 -10.58
C GLN A 27 21.28 -12.49 -9.83
N PRO A 28 22.44 -13.18 -9.81
CA PRO A 28 22.58 -14.38 -9.03
C PRO A 28 22.18 -14.03 -7.60
N ARG A 29 21.24 -14.80 -7.03
CA ARG A 29 21.04 -14.79 -5.58
C ARG A 29 22.43 -15.00 -4.99
N GLY A 30 22.92 -13.99 -4.28
CA GLY A 30 24.26 -14.06 -3.72
C GLY A 30 24.27 -15.15 -2.66
N ASP A 31 24.70 -16.35 -3.02
CA ASP A 31 24.94 -17.47 -2.10
C ASP A 31 26.13 -17.19 -1.14
N GLY A 32 26.61 -15.95 -1.09
CA GLY A 32 27.62 -15.48 -0.16
C GLY A 32 27.07 -15.25 1.24
N TYR A 33 27.97 -15.15 2.21
CA TYR A 33 27.65 -14.90 3.62
C TYR A 33 26.68 -13.72 3.82
N ALA A 34 26.82 -12.64 3.03
CA ALA A 34 25.89 -11.50 3.08
C ALA A 34 24.45 -11.86 2.67
N GLY A 35 24.25 -12.75 1.69
CA GLY A 35 22.94 -13.25 1.31
C GLY A 35 22.35 -14.21 2.34
N MET A 36 23.18 -15.05 2.97
CA MET A 36 22.75 -15.87 4.11
C MET A 36 22.35 -15.03 5.33
N LEU A 37 23.06 -13.93 5.60
CA LEU A 37 22.70 -12.99 6.68
C LEU A 37 21.42 -12.20 6.39
N ALA A 38 21.08 -11.97 5.12
CA ALA A 38 19.85 -11.25 4.76
C ALA A 38 18.58 -11.94 5.28
N TYR A 39 18.60 -13.27 5.46
CA TYR A 39 17.53 -14.01 6.11
C TYR A 39 17.40 -13.74 7.61
N LEU A 40 18.46 -13.25 8.26
CA LEU A 40 18.45 -12.94 9.69
C LEU A 40 17.86 -11.56 9.99
N SER A 41 17.86 -10.63 9.03
CA SER A 41 17.45 -9.25 9.27
C SER A 41 16.59 -8.69 8.14
N ALA A 42 15.41 -8.18 8.49
CA ALA A 42 14.60 -7.35 7.61
C ALA A 42 14.50 -5.93 8.18
N ASP A 43 14.93 -4.93 7.42
CA ASP A 43 14.81 -3.52 7.80
C ASP A 43 14.16 -2.73 6.68
N SER A 44 13.06 -2.05 7.00
CA SER A 44 12.39 -1.09 6.14
C SER A 44 12.40 0.25 6.85
N ARG A 45 12.81 1.29 6.13
CA ARG A 45 12.98 2.62 6.67
C ARG A 45 12.53 3.69 5.68
N ILE A 46 11.68 4.61 6.15
CA ILE A 46 11.32 5.85 5.45
C ILE A 46 12.02 6.98 6.20
N ASP A 47 13.04 7.60 5.61
CA ASP A 47 13.97 8.51 6.30
C ASP A 47 14.22 9.82 5.54
N GLY A 48 14.99 10.71 6.17
CA GLY A 48 15.46 11.96 5.61
C GLY A 48 14.29 12.90 5.39
N ARG A 49 14.12 13.36 4.16
CA ARG A 49 13.01 14.23 3.76
C ARG A 49 12.05 13.52 2.80
N ALA A 50 11.99 12.18 2.86
CA ALA A 50 11.08 11.41 2.02
C ALA A 50 9.65 11.93 2.19
N LEU A 51 9.02 12.35 1.08
CA LEU A 51 7.66 12.90 1.05
C LEU A 51 7.43 14.16 1.91
N ALA A 52 8.48 14.82 2.41
CA ALA A 52 8.32 16.07 3.15
C ALA A 52 7.66 17.14 2.26
N GLY A 53 6.60 17.77 2.76
CA GLY A 53 5.80 18.76 2.03
C GLY A 53 4.98 18.19 0.85
N ALA A 54 4.92 16.87 0.67
CA ALA A 54 4.09 16.27 -0.38
C ALA A 54 2.60 16.49 -0.09
N ALA A 55 1.78 16.71 -1.11
CA ALA A 55 0.35 16.94 -0.96
C ALA A 55 -0.49 16.05 -1.88
N GLY A 56 -1.68 15.63 -1.44
CA GLY A 56 -2.66 14.90 -2.25
C GLY A 56 -2.92 13.47 -1.77
N SER A 57 -3.14 12.52 -2.69
CA SER A 57 -3.26 11.10 -2.34
C SER A 57 -1.90 10.43 -2.40
N ILE A 58 -1.34 10.12 -1.23
CA ILE A 58 -0.04 9.50 -1.02
C ILE A 58 -0.24 8.02 -0.69
N LYS A 59 0.44 7.12 -1.40
CA LYS A 59 0.35 5.67 -1.18
C LYS A 59 1.76 5.07 -1.17
N VAL A 60 2.14 4.45 -0.07
CA VAL A 60 3.46 3.83 0.11
C VAL A 60 3.29 2.36 0.50
N ASN A 61 3.87 1.48 -0.30
CA ASN A 61 4.07 0.08 0.05
C ASN A 61 5.59 -0.14 0.11
N GLN A 62 6.12 -0.36 1.31
CA GLN A 62 7.52 -0.69 1.52
C GLN A 62 7.62 -2.02 2.26
N ALA A 63 8.40 -2.94 1.73
CA ALA A 63 8.62 -4.24 2.34
C ALA A 63 10.10 -4.61 2.32
N ALA A 64 10.57 -5.21 3.41
CA ALA A 64 11.82 -5.95 3.48
C ALA A 64 11.52 -7.38 3.93
N GLY A 65 12.15 -8.39 3.31
CA GLY A 65 11.80 -9.80 3.48
C GLY A 65 10.97 -10.34 2.31
N ASP A 66 10.32 -11.47 2.48
CA ASP A 66 9.67 -12.21 1.41
C ASP A 66 8.14 -12.25 1.57
N MET A 67 7.43 -12.44 0.45
CA MET A 67 6.00 -12.79 0.49
C MET A 67 5.06 -11.83 1.24
N ASN A 68 5.44 -10.57 1.45
CA ASN A 68 4.52 -9.56 1.96
C ASN A 68 3.48 -9.18 0.89
N LEU A 69 2.20 -9.17 1.23
CA LEU A 69 1.09 -8.67 0.42
C LEU A 69 0.66 -7.31 0.94
N GLN A 70 0.74 -6.28 0.11
CA GLN A 70 0.42 -4.90 0.52
C GLN A 70 -0.56 -4.26 -0.46
N ALA A 71 -1.65 -3.68 0.04
CA ALA A 71 -2.63 -2.92 -0.74
C ALA A 71 -2.94 -1.58 -0.06
N ASN A 72 -3.00 -0.48 -0.82
CA ASN A 72 -3.41 0.84 -0.31
C ASN A 72 -4.50 1.40 -1.23
N LEU A 73 -5.78 1.30 -0.86
CA LEU A 73 -6.88 1.58 -1.78
C LEU A 73 -7.78 2.71 -1.32
N HIS A 74 -7.52 3.95 -1.73
CA HIS A 74 -8.39 5.11 -1.49
C HIS A 74 -9.37 5.32 -2.66
N GLY A 75 -10.68 5.42 -2.42
CA GLY A 75 -11.67 6.09 -3.27
C GLY A 75 -11.99 7.47 -2.68
N LEU A 76 -12.50 8.41 -3.46
CA LEU A 76 -13.01 9.72 -3.02
C LEU A 76 -14.02 10.22 -4.07
N ALA A 77 -15.04 11.02 -3.75
CA ALA A 77 -15.98 11.55 -4.74
C ALA A 77 -16.78 12.75 -4.18
N SER A 78 -17.51 13.49 -5.04
CA SER A 78 -18.22 14.76 -4.76
C SER A 78 -19.26 15.16 -5.86
N GLY A 79 -20.49 15.64 -5.55
CA GLY A 79 -21.73 15.71 -6.42
C GLY A 79 -23.01 14.80 -6.14
N GLN A 80 -24.28 15.31 -6.24
CA GLN A 80 -25.65 14.78 -5.81
C GLN A 80 -25.97 13.29 -6.11
N ARG A 81 -25.21 12.65 -6.99
CA ARG A 81 -25.33 11.22 -7.37
C ARG A 81 -23.99 10.49 -7.36
N ALA A 82 -23.05 10.96 -6.56
CA ALA A 82 -21.73 10.40 -6.60
C ALA A 82 -21.73 9.00 -5.96
N ALA A 83 -20.87 8.12 -6.46
CA ALA A 83 -20.57 6.83 -5.85
C ALA A 83 -19.08 6.54 -6.00
N ALA A 84 -18.47 5.97 -4.96
CA ALA A 84 -17.14 5.40 -5.03
C ALA A 84 -17.16 4.02 -4.35
N SER A 85 -16.48 3.05 -4.96
CA SER A 85 -16.26 1.73 -4.35
C SER A 85 -14.77 1.37 -4.40
N VAL A 86 -14.34 0.67 -3.36
CA VAL A 86 -13.01 0.07 -3.24
C VAL A 86 -13.19 -1.34 -2.74
N ASP A 87 -12.48 -2.29 -3.34
CA ASP A 87 -12.47 -3.69 -2.93
C ASP A 87 -11.03 -4.21 -2.91
N ALA A 88 -10.71 -5.05 -1.92
CA ALA A 88 -9.37 -5.61 -1.74
C ALA A 88 -9.50 -7.11 -1.37
N GLY A 89 -8.80 -7.97 -2.11
CA GLY A 89 -8.70 -9.40 -1.80
C GLY A 89 -7.25 -9.84 -1.76
N GLN A 90 -6.82 -10.44 -0.65
CA GLN A 90 -5.46 -10.98 -0.49
C GLN A 90 -5.54 -12.49 -0.25
N ARG A 91 -4.70 -13.27 -0.95
CA ARG A 91 -4.63 -14.73 -0.81
C ARG A 91 -3.18 -15.20 -0.90
N HIS A 92 -2.73 -15.91 0.14
CA HIS A 92 -1.52 -16.72 0.12
C HIS A 92 -1.85 -18.15 -0.30
N ARG A 93 -1.00 -18.73 -1.16
CA ARG A 93 -1.04 -20.17 -1.52
C ARG A 93 0.18 -20.96 -1.04
N SER A 94 1.14 -20.29 -0.41
CA SER A 94 2.38 -20.89 0.08
C SER A 94 2.60 -20.46 1.53
N GLU A 95 2.93 -21.43 2.39
CA GLU A 95 3.11 -21.26 3.84
C GLU A 95 4.56 -21.00 4.25
N ALA A 96 5.53 -21.14 3.35
CA ALA A 96 6.95 -21.11 3.69
C ALA A 96 7.55 -19.72 3.45
N PHE A 97 7.34 -18.78 4.38
CA PHE A 97 7.99 -17.45 4.41
C PHE A 97 9.05 -17.34 5.50
N ASP A 98 9.95 -16.39 5.35
CA ASP A 98 11.07 -16.22 6.27
C ASP A 98 10.63 -15.61 7.61
N HIS A 99 11.30 -16.03 8.69
CA HIS A 99 11.14 -15.50 10.03
C HIS A 99 12.46 -14.88 10.51
N PRO A 100 12.80 -13.64 10.08
CA PRO A 100 14.09 -13.06 10.40
C PRO A 100 14.26 -12.90 11.91
N LEU A 101 15.49 -13.09 12.41
CA LEU A 101 15.81 -12.90 13.83
C LEU A 101 15.61 -11.44 14.23
N TRP A 102 15.91 -10.49 13.34
CA TRP A 102 15.71 -9.06 13.54
C TRP A 102 14.76 -8.51 12.48
N ALA A 103 13.70 -7.83 12.91
CA ALA A 103 12.82 -7.09 12.02
C ALA A 103 12.61 -5.67 12.53
N SER A 104 12.72 -4.69 11.65
CA SER A 104 12.58 -3.27 11.99
C SER A 104 11.83 -2.52 10.89
N ALA A 105 10.76 -1.82 11.24
CA ALA A 105 10.01 -0.95 10.36
C ALA A 105 9.92 0.43 11.00
N CYS A 106 10.62 1.42 10.44
CA CYS A 106 10.72 2.76 11.04
C CYS A 106 10.41 3.88 10.04
N ILE A 107 9.74 4.93 10.52
CA ILE A 107 9.59 6.23 9.84
C ILE A 107 10.32 7.27 10.69
N VAL A 108 11.27 7.98 10.11
CA VAL A 108 12.30 8.74 10.84
C VAL A 108 12.76 9.96 10.06
N GLY A 109 13.57 10.81 10.68
CA GLY A 109 13.96 12.10 10.09
C GLY A 109 12.75 13.03 9.94
N ASP A 110 12.73 13.83 8.89
CA ASP A 110 11.62 14.71 8.51
C ASP A 110 10.69 14.04 7.47
N ALA A 111 10.59 12.70 7.49
CA ALA A 111 9.79 11.95 6.53
C ALA A 111 8.29 12.27 6.66
N LEU A 112 7.67 12.79 5.60
CA LEU A 112 6.30 13.37 5.57
C LEU A 112 6.12 14.66 6.40
N ALA A 113 7.19 15.31 6.84
CA ALA A 113 7.06 16.56 7.58
C ALA A 113 6.40 17.62 6.70
N GLY A 114 5.33 18.24 7.19
CA GLY A 114 4.54 19.23 6.46
C GLY A 114 3.75 18.66 5.26
N ALA A 115 3.68 17.34 5.10
CA ALA A 115 2.87 16.74 4.03
C ALA A 115 1.37 16.89 4.32
N SER A 116 0.52 16.83 3.29
CA SER A 116 -0.92 17.03 3.44
C SER A 116 -1.79 16.18 2.51
N GLY A 117 -3.07 16.05 2.84
CA GLY A 117 -4.04 15.27 2.07
C GLY A 117 -4.30 13.89 2.70
N ILE A 118 -4.24 12.82 1.91
CA ILE A 118 -4.52 11.47 2.39
C ILE A 118 -3.32 10.57 2.10
N ALA A 119 -2.65 10.12 3.17
CA ALA A 119 -1.53 9.20 3.09
C ALA A 119 -1.93 7.81 3.59
N SER A 120 -1.62 6.77 2.81
CA SER A 120 -1.60 5.38 3.28
C SER A 120 -0.21 4.80 3.16
N ILE A 121 0.25 4.18 4.23
CA ILE A 121 1.56 3.55 4.32
C ILE A 121 1.37 2.11 4.81
N ASN A 122 1.80 1.15 4.00
CA ASN A 122 2.05 -0.22 4.42
C ASN A 122 3.56 -0.40 4.48
N GLN A 123 4.09 -0.70 5.66
CA GLN A 123 5.51 -0.84 5.89
C GLN A 123 5.79 -2.13 6.65
N ALA A 124 6.27 -3.15 5.95
CA ALA A 124 6.57 -4.46 6.52
C ALA A 124 8.07 -4.77 6.52
N SER A 125 8.50 -5.42 7.59
CA SER A 125 9.81 -6.06 7.69
C SER A 125 9.62 -7.48 8.21
N GLY A 126 9.90 -8.47 7.37
CA GLY A 126 9.76 -9.90 7.62
C GLY A 126 8.99 -10.60 6.50
N GLY A 127 8.44 -11.78 6.79
CA GLY A 127 7.91 -12.68 5.79
C GLY A 127 6.39 -12.84 5.84
N GLY A 128 5.71 -12.90 4.70
CA GLY A 128 4.30 -13.32 4.67
C GLY A 128 3.31 -12.39 5.38
N ASN A 129 3.61 -11.10 5.52
CA ASN A 129 2.67 -10.16 6.12
C ASN A 129 1.62 -9.69 5.10
N SER A 130 0.39 -9.47 5.54
CA SER A 130 -0.73 -9.00 4.73
C SER A 130 -1.20 -7.64 5.24
N GLU A 131 -0.97 -6.57 4.48
CA GLU A 131 -1.32 -5.21 4.88
C GLU A 131 -2.30 -4.61 3.87
N VAL A 132 -3.41 -4.07 4.37
CA VAL A 132 -4.36 -3.30 3.56
C VAL A 132 -4.57 -1.95 4.21
N ASN A 133 -4.20 -0.86 3.56
CA ASN A 133 -4.91 0.38 3.78
C ASN A 133 -5.99 0.49 2.72
N ALA A 134 -7.13 1.05 3.06
CA ALA A 134 -8.16 1.40 2.12
C ALA A 134 -8.80 2.69 2.59
N VAL A 135 -9.05 3.64 1.70
CA VAL A 135 -9.98 4.74 1.91
C VAL A 135 -11.07 4.62 0.82
N THR A 136 -12.21 5.23 0.97
CA THR A 136 -13.17 5.60 -0.07
C THR A 136 -13.74 6.96 0.37
N ALA A 137 -14.24 7.82 -0.50
CA ALA A 137 -15.00 9.01 -0.16
C ALA A 137 -15.97 9.26 -1.32
N THR A 138 -17.02 10.03 -1.11
CA THR A 138 -18.02 10.44 -2.11
C THR A 138 -18.68 11.72 -1.55
N LEU A 139 -19.28 12.64 -2.32
CA LEU A 139 -19.88 13.90 -1.81
C LEU A 139 -20.99 14.41 -2.77
N ALA A 140 -21.87 15.41 -2.47
CA ALA A 140 -23.08 15.76 -3.27
C ALA A 140 -23.99 16.97 -2.99
N ALA A 141 -24.45 17.75 -4.01
CA ALA A 141 -25.46 18.87 -3.85
C ALA A 141 -26.33 19.14 -5.12
N GLN A 142 -27.64 19.52 -5.14
CA GLN A 142 -28.48 20.37 -4.24
C GLN A 142 -29.78 19.76 -3.66
N GLY A 143 -30.07 20.03 -2.36
CA GLY A 143 -31.36 19.78 -1.68
C GLY A 143 -31.37 19.05 -0.30
N ILE A 144 -30.25 18.80 0.39
CA ILE A 144 -30.27 18.01 1.66
C ILE A 144 -30.29 18.85 2.95
N ARG A 145 -31.16 18.43 3.88
CA ARG A 145 -31.20 18.73 5.32
C ARG A 145 -30.40 17.68 6.12
N GLU A 146 -29.70 18.19 7.14
CA GLU A 146 -29.09 17.54 8.32
C GLU A 146 -28.20 16.30 8.13
N ALA A 147 -26.93 16.43 8.53
CA ALA A 147 -26.21 15.33 9.12
C ALA A 147 -26.79 15.14 10.53
N THR A 148 -27.69 14.18 10.73
CA THR A 148 -27.89 13.64 12.08
C THR A 148 -26.61 12.90 12.45
N ASP A 149 -26.29 12.88 13.75
CA ASP A 149 -24.99 12.55 14.34
C ASP A 149 -24.38 11.18 13.91
N GLU A 150 -25.09 10.37 13.12
CA GLU A 150 -24.66 9.07 12.58
C GLU A 150 -23.64 9.16 11.42
N ALA A 151 -23.56 10.26 10.67
CA ALA A 151 -22.54 10.41 9.62
C ALA A 151 -21.12 10.65 10.19
N MET A 152 -21.02 11.05 11.46
CA MET A 152 -19.76 11.22 12.20
C MET A 152 -19.44 10.04 13.13
N ALA A 153 -20.32 9.04 13.25
CA ALA A 153 -20.17 7.93 14.20
C ALA A 153 -19.22 6.79 13.73
N ALA A 154 -18.50 6.96 12.62
CA ALA A 154 -17.44 6.04 12.18
C ALA A 154 -16.05 6.69 12.28
N SER A 155 -15.74 7.33 13.41
CA SER A 155 -14.37 7.75 13.74
C SER A 155 -13.99 7.25 15.12
N SER A 156 -13.61 5.99 15.14
CA SER A 156 -12.67 5.46 16.12
C SER A 156 -11.79 4.43 15.41
N ALA A 157 -10.93 4.90 14.51
CA ALA A 157 -9.78 4.13 14.07
C ALA A 157 -8.77 4.11 15.21
N ILE A 158 -9.03 3.26 16.21
CA ILE A 158 -7.97 2.79 17.09
C ILE A 158 -7.28 1.69 16.28
N ALA A 159 -6.10 1.99 15.75
CA ALA A 159 -5.26 0.98 15.13
C ALA A 159 -5.05 -0.15 16.15
N SER A 160 -5.66 -1.30 15.88
CA SER A 160 -5.41 -2.52 16.64
C SER A 160 -4.26 -3.24 15.98
N ALA A 161 -3.07 -3.15 16.57
CA ALA A 161 -2.01 -4.09 16.25
C ALA A 161 -2.49 -5.48 16.74
N GLY A 162 -2.91 -6.33 15.81
CA GLY A 162 -3.23 -7.73 16.11
C GLY A 162 -1.99 -8.44 16.63
N GLY A 163 -1.77 -8.41 17.94
CA GLY A 163 -0.73 -9.18 18.60
C GLY A 163 -1.17 -10.63 18.72
N GLN A 164 -0.58 -11.53 17.93
CA GLN A 164 -0.57 -12.95 18.26
C GLN A 164 0.66 -13.23 19.14
N PRO A 165 0.50 -13.84 20.33
CA PRO A 165 1.64 -14.34 21.09
C PRO A 165 2.08 -15.66 20.47
N ALA A 166 2.93 -15.60 19.43
CA ALA A 166 3.81 -16.73 19.18
C ALA A 166 4.94 -16.65 20.22
N ALA A 167 5.23 -17.75 20.90
CA ALA A 167 6.44 -17.86 21.72
C ALA A 167 7.65 -17.63 20.79
N GLY A 168 8.11 -16.38 20.75
CA GLY A 168 9.20 -15.96 19.88
C GLY A 168 10.52 -16.51 20.39
N ASP A 169 11.47 -16.73 19.48
CA ASP A 169 12.86 -16.91 19.86
C ASP A 169 13.25 -15.72 20.78
N PRO A 170 13.74 -15.96 22.02
CA PRO A 170 14.08 -14.87 22.95
C PRO A 170 15.22 -13.96 22.42
N ARG A 171 15.93 -14.39 21.36
CA ARG A 171 16.94 -13.59 20.66
C ARG A 171 16.33 -12.70 19.57
N ALA A 172 15.07 -12.92 19.22
CA ALA A 172 14.41 -12.17 18.16
C ALA A 172 14.06 -10.75 18.61
N SER A 173 14.32 -9.77 17.76
CA SER A 173 13.90 -8.38 17.97
C SER A 173 12.90 -7.95 16.91
N ARG A 174 11.84 -7.28 17.34
CA ARG A 174 10.82 -6.66 16.49
C ARG A 174 10.70 -5.20 16.89
N LYS A 175 11.01 -4.29 15.98
CA LYS A 175 10.98 -2.85 16.24
C LYS A 175 10.06 -2.16 15.23
N VAL A 176 9.09 -1.43 15.75
CA VAL A 176 8.27 -0.49 14.98
C VAL A 176 8.44 0.90 15.60
N GLY A 177 8.37 1.95 14.79
CA GLY A 177 8.56 3.30 15.32
C GLY A 177 8.33 4.41 14.30
N VAL A 178 7.81 5.52 14.80
CA VAL A 178 7.69 6.79 14.08
C VAL A 178 8.37 7.86 14.92
N GLU A 179 9.36 8.54 14.35
CA GLU A 179 10.07 9.63 15.02
C GLU A 179 9.18 10.87 15.14
N ALA A 180 9.35 11.65 16.21
CA ALA A 180 8.57 12.85 16.47
C ALA A 180 8.68 13.93 15.38
N SER A 181 9.79 13.94 14.62
CA SER A 181 10.00 14.85 13.48
C SER A 181 9.33 14.39 12.20
N ALA A 182 9.11 13.09 12.01
CA ALA A 182 8.67 12.55 10.72
C ALA A 182 7.33 13.15 10.30
N LEU A 183 6.29 12.96 11.11
CA LEU A 183 4.94 13.45 10.79
C LEU A 183 4.69 14.89 11.25
N ARG A 184 5.74 15.66 11.54
CA ARG A 184 5.59 17.01 12.10
C ARG A 184 4.85 17.90 11.11
N GLY A 185 3.71 18.45 11.53
CA GLY A 185 2.90 19.33 10.69
C GLY A 185 2.23 18.61 9.52
N PHE A 186 2.11 17.27 9.57
CA PHE A 186 1.26 16.54 8.64
C PHE A 186 -0.20 17.00 8.80
N ASP A 187 -0.87 17.33 7.69
CA ASP A 187 -2.23 17.87 7.69
C ASP A 187 -3.18 17.05 6.79
N GLY A 188 -4.10 16.31 7.40
CA GLY A 188 -5.07 15.47 6.70
C GLY A 188 -5.22 14.09 7.33
N VAL A 189 -5.44 13.07 6.49
CA VAL A 189 -5.68 11.68 6.92
C VAL A 189 -4.43 10.83 6.69
N LEU A 190 -3.97 10.13 7.73
CA LEU A 190 -2.90 9.14 7.64
C LEU A 190 -3.41 7.75 8.05
N GLN A 191 -3.27 6.76 7.17
CA GLN A 191 -3.41 5.34 7.48
C GLN A 191 -2.02 4.71 7.47
N LEU A 192 -1.67 3.99 8.54
CA LEU A 192 -0.36 3.38 8.70
C LEU A 192 -0.53 1.94 9.18
N ASN A 193 -0.15 0.99 8.34
CA ASN A 193 0.19 -0.37 8.74
C ASN A 193 1.70 -0.44 8.81
N GLN A 194 2.21 -0.81 9.99
CA GLN A 194 3.64 -0.95 10.22
C GLN A 194 3.90 -2.26 10.95
N ILE A 195 4.62 -3.17 10.30
CA ILE A 195 4.86 -4.53 10.80
C ILE A 195 6.36 -4.80 10.85
N ALA A 196 6.79 -5.31 12.00
CA ALA A 196 8.06 -6.02 12.15
C ALA A 196 7.76 -7.44 12.61
N GLY A 197 8.06 -8.44 11.77
CA GLY A 197 7.78 -9.85 12.01
C GLY A 197 7.21 -10.54 10.78
N SER A 198 6.71 -11.76 10.96
CA SER A 198 6.23 -12.60 9.85
C SER A 198 4.84 -13.14 10.14
N GLY A 199 4.04 -13.34 9.09
CA GLY A 199 2.69 -13.92 9.17
C GLY A 199 1.64 -13.01 9.81
N ASN A 200 1.88 -11.70 9.87
CA ASN A 200 0.92 -10.76 10.45
C ASN A 200 -0.07 -10.28 9.39
N ALA A 201 -1.33 -10.05 9.77
CA ALA A 201 -2.32 -9.42 8.91
C ALA A 201 -2.84 -8.14 9.56
N THR A 202 -2.78 -7.01 8.84
CA THR A 202 -3.28 -5.71 9.29
C THR A 202 -4.14 -5.07 8.23
N GLU A 203 -5.15 -4.33 8.68
CA GLU A 203 -6.03 -3.57 7.81
C GLU A 203 -6.42 -2.24 8.45
N ASN A 204 -6.26 -1.15 7.69
CA ASN A 204 -6.88 0.15 7.95
C ASN A 204 -7.86 0.45 6.81
N ARG A 205 -9.13 0.78 7.08
CA ARG A 205 -10.11 1.11 6.04
C ARG A 205 -10.84 2.42 6.39
N LEU A 206 -11.05 3.37 5.45
CA LEU A 206 -11.76 4.64 5.65
C LEU A 206 -12.64 4.99 4.43
N SER A 207 -13.91 4.60 4.39
CA SER A 207 -14.82 4.96 3.28
C SER A 207 -15.73 6.15 3.63
N LEU A 208 -15.93 7.14 2.75
CA LEU A 208 -16.81 8.30 2.88
C LEU A 208 -17.79 8.35 1.67
N SER A 209 -18.94 9.00 1.85
CA SER A 209 -19.85 9.28 0.74
C SER A 209 -20.81 10.43 1.03
N VAL A 210 -21.21 11.26 0.06
CA VAL A 210 -22.35 12.17 0.14
C VAL A 210 -23.04 12.11 -1.22
N GLN A 211 -24.36 12.10 -1.16
CA GLN A 211 -25.33 12.00 -2.26
C GLN A 211 -26.48 12.96 -1.96
N GLY A 212 -27.56 12.93 -2.73
CA GLY A 212 -28.34 14.12 -2.92
C GLY A 212 -29.81 14.08 -3.28
N SER A 213 -30.64 14.69 -2.43
CA SER A 213 -32.10 14.47 -2.42
C SER A 213 -32.94 15.70 -2.84
N PRO A 214 -34.15 15.51 -3.40
CA PRO A 214 -34.73 14.33 -4.07
C PRO A 214 -34.69 14.41 -5.62
#